data_AF-A0AAN4D304-F1
#
_entry.id   AF-A0AAN4D304-F1
#
_cell.length_a   1.000
_cell.length_b   1.000
_cell.length_c   1.000
_cell.angle_alpha   90.00
_cell.angle_beta   90.00
_cell.angle_gamma   90.00
#
_symmetry.space_group_name_H-M   'P 1'
#
loop_
_entity.id
_entity.type
_entity.pdbx_description
1 polymer ?
#
loop_
_entity_poly.entity_id
_entity_poly.type
_entity_poly.pdbx_seq_one_letter_code
_entity_poly.pdbx_strand_id
1 'polypeptide(L)' 'MDNIIISGARIYFPPDNQLPSPSSDMLTFAVVRDADTIKEYLLLIHRNGRWELASSAFYKEPGHAITAATKIVRDVV' A
#
# COMPACT_ATOMS: atom_id res chain seq x y z
N MET A 1 10.69 9.83 1.75
CA MET A 1 9.64 9.04 1.08
C MET A 1 8.31 9.46 1.65
N ASP A 2 7.36 9.80 0.78
CA ASP A 2 6.06 10.32 1.19
C ASP A 2 5.16 9.21 1.74
N ASN A 3 4.37 9.56 2.74
CA ASN A 3 3.37 8.67 3.31
C ASN A 3 2.18 9.47 3.85
N ILE A 4 1.08 8.77 4.04
CA ILE A 4 -0.10 9.25 4.76
C ILE A 4 -0.47 8.26 5.86
N ILE A 5 -1.06 8.77 6.94
CA ILE A 5 -1.68 7.95 7.97
C ILE A 5 -3.19 8.15 7.87
N ILE A 6 -3.93 7.07 7.66
CA ILE A 6 -5.39 7.10 7.53
C ILE A 6 -5.99 5.85 8.20
N SER A 7 -7.04 6.06 8.99
CA SER A 7 -7.75 4.99 9.70
C SER A 7 -6.86 4.05 10.52
N GLY A 8 -5.75 4.55 11.07
CA GLY A 8 -4.82 3.73 11.86
C GLY A 8 -3.85 2.88 11.03
N ALA A 9 -3.72 3.14 9.73
CA ALA A 9 -2.71 2.54 8.88
C ALA A 9 -1.79 3.57 8.24
N ARG A 10 -0.55 3.17 7.99
CA ARG A 10 0.43 3.97 7.25
C ARG A 10 0.49 3.49 5.81
N ILE A 11 0.32 4.41 4.86
CA ILE A 11 0.38 4.11 3.43
C ILE A 11 1.52 4.91 2.83
N TYR A 12 2.50 4.22 2.27
CA TYR A 12 3.67 4.82 1.63
C TYR A 12 3.47 4.97 0.11
N PHE A 13 4.09 5.99 -0.46
CA PHE A 13 4.20 6.23 -1.90
C PHE A 13 5.69 6.20 -2.28
N PRO A 14 6.28 5.00 -2.45
CA PRO A 14 7.70 4.86 -2.69
C PRO A 14 8.12 5.40 -4.06
N PRO A 15 9.10 6.33 -4.14
CA PRO A 15 9.76 6.62 -5.41
C PRO A 15 10.46 5.35 -5.92
N ASP A 16 10.43 5.16 -7.24
CA ASP A 16 11.04 4.03 -7.94
C ASP A 16 10.63 2.64 -7.41
N ASN A 17 9.44 2.55 -6.78
CA ASN A 17 8.91 1.35 -6.14
C ASN A 17 9.83 0.71 -5.08
N GLN A 18 10.79 1.46 -4.54
CA GLN A 18 11.64 0.97 -3.46
C GLN A 18 10.82 0.86 -2.17
N LEU A 19 10.53 -0.36 -1.72
CA LEU A 19 9.67 -0.56 -0.56
C LEU A 19 10.33 -0.07 0.74
N PRO A 20 9.63 0.73 1.57
CA PRO A 20 10.19 1.27 2.80
C PRO A 20 10.29 0.22 3.89
N SER A 21 11.04 0.58 4.95
CA SER A 21 10.92 -0.12 6.23
C SER A 21 9.50 0.04 6.77
N PRO A 22 8.84 -1.07 7.16
CA PRO A 22 7.48 -1.03 7.68
C PRO A 22 7.43 -0.35 9.04
N SER A 23 6.24 0.17 9.40
CA SER A 23 5.99 0.59 10.77
C SER A 23 5.75 -0.64 11.66
N SER A 24 6.23 -0.57 12.90
CA SER A 24 6.06 -1.62 13.92
C SER A 24 4.77 -1.47 14.73
N ASP A 25 4.12 -0.31 14.64
CA ASP A 25 2.99 0.11 15.48
C ASP A 25 1.64 0.11 14.75
N MET A 26 1.63 0.03 13.42
CA MET A 26 0.41 0.01 12.61
C MET A 26 0.53 -0.84 11.35
N LEU A 27 -0.62 -1.24 10.81
CA LEU A 27 -0.67 -1.86 9.48
C LEU A 27 -0.02 -0.92 8.47
N THR A 28 0.94 -1.47 7.74
CA THR A 28 1.73 -0.71 6.78
C THR A 28 1.42 -1.18 5.37
N PHE A 29 1.14 -0.22 4.49
CA PHE A 29 0.86 -0.44 3.08
C PHE A 29 1.80 0.37 2.20
N ALA A 30 1.94 -0.03 0.95
CA ALA A 30 2.63 0.72 -0.08
C ALA A 30 1.79 0.73 -1.36
N VAL A 31 1.65 1.91 -1.95
CA VAL A 31 1.04 2.09 -3.27
C VAL A 31 2.16 2.24 -4.28
N VAL A 32 2.45 1.17 -5.01
CA VAL A 32 3.50 1.14 -6.03
C VAL A 32 2.89 1.28 -7.41
N ARG A 33 3.62 1.87 -8.35
CA ARG A 33 3.17 2.01 -9.74
C ARG A 33 4.22 1.39 -10.64
N ASP A 34 3.83 0.37 -11.39
CA ASP A 34 4.75 -0.21 -12.36
C ASP A 34 5.00 0.82 -13.47
N ALA A 35 6.25 1.27 -13.59
CA ALA A 35 6.61 2.32 -14.53
C ALA A 35 6.77 1.79 -15.97
N ASP A 36 7.02 0.49 -16.12
CA ASP A 36 7.51 -0.11 -17.36
C ASP A 36 6.50 -1.01 -18.07
N THR A 37 5.52 -1.59 -17.35
CA THR A 37 4.61 -2.60 -17.92
C THR A 37 3.13 -2.25 -17.84
N ILE A 38 2.62 -1.81 -16.68
CA ILE A 38 1.18 -1.61 -16.47
C ILE A 38 1.03 -0.29 -15.72
N LYS A 39 0.52 0.76 -16.39
CA LYS A 39 0.37 2.13 -15.86
C LYS A 39 -0.61 2.26 -14.67
N GLU A 40 -0.89 1.16 -14.00
CA GLU A 40 -1.79 1.00 -12.86
C GLU A 40 -0.99 0.91 -11.55
N TYR A 41 -1.70 1.14 -10.45
CA TYR A 41 -1.20 1.10 -9.09
C TYR A 41 -1.52 -0.26 -8.47
N LEU A 42 -0.56 -0.78 -7.72
CA LEU A 42 -0.67 -1.98 -6.91
C LEU A 42 -0.68 -1.57 -5.44
N LEU A 43 -1.49 -2.27 -4.65
CA LEU A 43 -1.50 -2.13 -3.20
C LEU A 43 -0.75 -3.31 -2.58
N LEU A 44 0.33 -2.99 -1.87
CA LEU A 44 1.08 -3.95 -1.07
C LEU A 44 0.79 -3.72 0.41
N ILE A 45 0.84 -4.79 1.19
CA ILE A 45 0.74 -4.77 2.64
C ILE A 45 1.96 -5.47 3.24
N HIS A 46 2.48 -4.94 4.34
CA HIS A 46 3.55 -5.59 5.08
C HIS A 46 2.96 -6.43 6.21
N ARG A 47 3.14 -7.75 6.13
CA ARG A 47 2.72 -8.73 7.15
C ARG A 47 3.75 -9.84 7.29
N ASN A 48 3.89 -10.38 8.49
CA ASN A 48 4.79 -11.51 8.77
C ASN A 48 6.24 -11.28 8.26
N GLY A 49 6.74 -10.05 8.35
CA GLY A 49 8.10 -9.68 7.95
C GLY A 49 8.34 -9.58 6.44
N ARG A 50 7.28 -9.57 5.62
CA ARG A 50 7.40 -9.44 4.16
C ARG A 50 6.33 -8.53 3.58
N TRP A 51 6.62 -8.00 2.39
CA TRP A 51 5.66 -7.31 1.56
C TRP A 51 4.93 -8.31 0.66
N GLU A 52 3.61 -8.22 0.64
CA GLU A 52 2.75 -9.07 -0.19
C GLU A 52 1.62 -8.23 -0.82
N LEU A 53 1.01 -8.73 -1.90
CA LEU A 53 -0.14 -8.08 -2.52
C LEU A 53 -1.31 -8.04 -1.53
N ALA A 54 -1.80 -6.84 -1.25
CA ALA A 54 -2.95 -6.64 -0.38
C ALA A 54 -4.27 -7.04 -1.05
N SER A 55 -4.30 -7.02 -2.39
CA SER A 55 -5.42 -7.48 -3.21
C SER A 55 -4.91 -7.94 -4.59
N SER A 56 -5.73 -8.70 -5.31
CA SER A 56 -5.47 -9.06 -6.71
C SER A 56 -5.86 -7.96 -7.70
N ALA A 57 -6.21 -6.75 -7.21
CA ALA A 57 -6.70 -5.67 -8.05
C ALA A 57 -5.58 -4.72 -8.48
N PHE A 58 -5.66 -4.30 -9.73
CA PHE A 58 -4.90 -3.19 -10.28
C PHE A 58 -5.77 -1.94 -10.25
N TYR A 59 -5.21 -0.82 -9.80
CA TYR A 59 -5.96 0.42 -9.59
C TYR A 59 -5.49 1.48 -10.59
N LYS A 60 -6.40 2.11 -11.32
CA LYS A 60 -6.02 3.19 -12.25
C LYS A 60 -5.57 4.48 -11.57
N GLU A 61 -5.99 4.67 -10.32
CA GLU A 61 -5.74 5.87 -9.53
C GLU A 61 -5.29 5.50 -8.13
N PRO A 62 -4.36 6.27 -7.53
CA PRO A 62 -3.84 5.97 -6.18
C PRO A 62 -4.95 6.09 -5.12
N GLY A 63 -5.94 6.96 -5.33
CA GLY A 63 -7.10 7.10 -4.43
C GLY A 63 -7.93 5.83 -4.27
N HIS A 64 -8.03 5.01 -5.33
CA HIS A 64 -8.71 3.71 -5.24
C HIS A 64 -7.90 2.70 -4.42
N ALA A 65 -6.57 2.68 -4.59
CA ALA A 65 -5.68 1.84 -3.78
C ALA A 65 -5.73 2.24 -2.29
N ILE A 66 -5.75 3.54 -1.99
CA ILE A 66 -5.91 4.05 -0.62
C ILE A 66 -7.25 3.61 -0.03
N THR A 67 -8.34 3.71 -0.80
CA THR A 67 -9.67 3.27 -0.35
C THR A 67 -9.72 1.76 -0.10
N ALA A 68 -9.00 0.96 -0.89
CA ALA A 68 -8.88 -0.47 -0.62
C ALA A 68 -8.10 -0.74 0.67
N ALA A 69 -7.00 -0.01 0.91
CA ALA A 69 -6.23 -0.13 2.15
C ALA A 69 -7.09 0.17 3.38
N THR A 70 -7.90 1.25 3.36
CA THR A 70 -8.77 1.58 4.49
C THR A 70 -9.84 0.54 4.75
N LYS A 71 -10.38 -0.12 3.71
CA LYS A 71 -11.29 -1.26 3.88
C LYS A 71 -10.60 -2.45 4.55
N ILE A 72 -9.41 -2.83 4.08
CA ILE A 72 -8.64 -3.94 4.68
C ILE A 72 -8.36 -3.68 6.15
N VAL A 73 -8.04 -2.45 6.53
CA VAL A 73 -7.80 -2.09 7.93
C VAL A 73 -9.06 -2.30 8.77
N ARG A 74 -10.23 -1.89 8.29
CA ARG A 74 -11.52 -2.10 8.99
C ARG A 74 -11.90 -3.56 9.14
N ASP A 75 -11.50 -4.42 8.20
CA ASP A 75 -11.83 -5.84 8.24
C ASP A 75 -10.90 -6.65 9.16
N VAL A 76 -9.77 -6.06 9.58
CA VAL A 76 -8.71 -6.73 10.35
C VAL A 76 -8.65 -6.24 11.79
N VAL A 77 -9.12 -5.02 12.05
CA VAL A 77 -9.10 -4.35 13.37
C VAL A 77 -10.48 -4.41 14.01
#